data_AF-A0A4Z0IUR6-F1
#
_entry.id   AF-A0A4Z0IUR6-F1
#
_cell.length_a   1.000
_cell.length_b   1.000
_cell.length_c   1.000
_cell.angle_alpha   90.00
_cell.angle_beta   90.00
_cell.angle_gamma   90.00
#
_symmetry.space_group_name_H-M   'P 1'
#
loop_
_entity.id
_entity.type
_entity.pdbx_description
1 polymer ?
#
loop_
_entity_poly.entity_id
_entity_poly.type
_entity_poly.pdbx_seq_one_letter_code
_entity_poly.pdbx_strand_id
1 'polypeptide(L)'
;MTETPGLTGHWDIDPAHSRLGFSTRHAMVSRVRGAFNDVTGSADIAEDLSDSTATVVIKTASVDTRSTDRDNHLRSADFFDVETYPEIRFVSSAIDEVDEGSYIVTGDLTIRDMTKTVSIPLELIGIESDPFGNLRAGLEGTRRIDRKDWGVTWNTKLDSGGVLVSDKLTLEFELSLIKKVDSEDAAPAESAETTAQDEAPTPEPEPVTEAAPATEAFPPPPLVKPAEQSAEKPAEPKPESPSSGKPLGKLFGLR
;
A
#
# COMPACT_ATOMS: atom_id res chain seq x y z
N MET A 1 -34.05 11.35 -2.97
CA MET A 1 -33.26 10.39 -3.76
C MET A 1 -32.65 11.21 -4.87
N THR A 2 -31.46 11.73 -4.63
CA THR A 2 -30.61 12.36 -5.63
C THR A 2 -30.06 11.22 -6.49
N GLU A 3 -30.60 11.05 -7.70
CA GLU A 3 -29.95 10.22 -8.72
C GLU A 3 -28.61 10.87 -9.03
N THR A 4 -27.50 10.16 -8.80
CA THR A 4 -26.17 10.58 -9.26
C THR A 4 -25.96 9.94 -10.64
N PRO A 5 -26.29 10.63 -11.75
CA PRO A 5 -26.39 9.99 -13.05
C PRO A 5 -24.97 9.64 -13.52
N GLY A 6 -24.74 8.36 -13.82
CA GLY A 6 -23.50 7.86 -14.44
C GLY A 6 -22.64 6.95 -13.57
N LEU A 7 -22.85 6.91 -12.25
CA LEU A 7 -22.06 6.06 -11.34
C LEU A 7 -22.52 4.60 -11.30
N THR A 8 -23.79 4.31 -11.56
CA THR A 8 -24.31 2.92 -11.54
C THR A 8 -23.57 2.03 -12.55
N GLY A 9 -23.16 0.84 -12.12
CA GLY A 9 -22.48 -0.16 -12.93
C GLY A 9 -21.25 -0.76 -12.24
N HIS A 10 -20.54 -1.62 -12.97
CA HIS A 10 -19.30 -2.24 -12.51
C HIS A 10 -18.09 -1.36 -12.81
N TRP A 11 -17.21 -1.21 -11.83
CA TRP A 11 -16.00 -0.41 -11.92
C TRP A 11 -14.81 -1.19 -11.41
N ASP A 12 -13.70 -1.18 -12.16
CA ASP A 12 -12.44 -1.74 -11.70
C ASP A 12 -11.46 -0.63 -11.32
N ILE A 13 -10.71 -0.84 -10.24
CA ILE A 13 -9.54 -0.01 -9.93
C ILE A 13 -8.55 -0.10 -11.09
N ASP A 14 -8.11 1.05 -11.59
CA ASP A 14 -6.96 1.16 -12.48
C ASP A 14 -5.68 1.24 -11.63
N PRO A 15 -4.85 0.17 -11.59
CA PRO A 15 -3.67 0.15 -10.74
C PRO A 15 -2.62 1.19 -11.15
N ALA A 16 -2.59 1.59 -12.42
CA ALA A 16 -1.59 2.54 -12.92
C ALA A 16 -1.87 3.99 -12.48
N HIS A 17 -3.11 4.29 -12.13
CA HIS A 17 -3.57 5.63 -11.74
C HIS A 17 -4.15 5.66 -10.32
N SER A 18 -3.89 4.61 -9.53
CA SER A 18 -4.34 4.51 -8.15
C SER A 18 -3.16 4.37 -7.20
N ARG A 19 -3.30 4.93 -6.01
CA ARG A 19 -2.34 4.86 -4.92
C ARG A 19 -3.07 4.62 -3.60
N LEU A 20 -2.70 3.51 -2.95
CA LEU A 20 -3.03 3.25 -1.56
C LEU A 20 -1.81 3.55 -0.68
N GLY A 21 -1.81 4.77 -0.14
CA GLY A 21 -0.74 5.30 0.68
C GLY A 21 -0.98 5.11 2.17
N PHE A 22 0.10 5.19 2.93
CA PHE A 22 0.04 5.36 4.37
C PHE A 22 1.14 6.27 4.88
N SER A 23 0.89 6.91 6.02
CA SER A 23 1.89 7.69 6.73
C SER A 23 1.80 7.50 8.24
N THR A 24 2.97 7.42 8.90
CA THR A 24 3.09 7.31 10.35
C THR A 24 4.20 8.22 10.89
N ARG A 25 4.09 8.59 12.16
CA ARG A 25 5.14 9.36 12.83
C ARG A 25 6.28 8.43 13.25
N HIS A 26 7.51 8.89 13.01
CA HIS A 26 8.74 8.21 13.39
C HIS A 26 9.51 9.06 14.41
N ALA A 27 9.86 8.43 15.53
CA ALA A 27 10.51 9.02 16.70
C ALA A 27 9.87 10.32 17.20
N MET A 28 8.56 10.50 16.99
CA MET A 28 7.78 11.72 17.28
C MET A 28 8.23 13.00 16.53
N VAL A 29 9.22 12.92 15.64
CA VAL A 29 9.85 14.09 15.01
C VAL A 29 9.65 14.10 13.49
N SER A 30 9.61 12.94 12.83
CA SER A 30 9.48 12.84 11.37
C SER A 30 8.27 12.01 10.95
N ARG A 31 7.97 11.99 9.64
CA ARG A 31 6.93 11.15 9.04
C ARG A 31 7.57 10.19 8.05
N VAL A 32 7.27 8.90 8.22
CA VAL A 32 7.52 7.87 7.21
C VAL A 32 6.27 7.78 6.35
N ARG A 33 6.47 7.72 5.03
CA ARG A 33 5.41 7.49 4.04
C ARG A 33 5.72 6.21 3.31
N GLY A 34 4.68 5.45 3.02
CA GLY A 34 4.74 4.32 2.13
C GLY A 34 3.49 4.23 1.27
N ALA A 35 3.51 3.26 0.37
CA ALA A 35 2.36 2.84 -0.40
C ALA A 35 2.46 1.33 -0.70
N PHE A 36 1.39 0.77 -1.20
CA PHE A 36 1.38 -0.53 -1.84
C PHE A 36 1.29 -0.35 -3.35
N ASN A 37 2.19 -1.00 -4.08
CA ASN A 37 2.31 -0.84 -5.54
C ASN A 37 1.50 -1.89 -6.33
N ASP A 38 0.97 -2.91 -5.66
CA ASP A 38 0.12 -3.95 -6.27
C ASP A 38 -1.22 -3.99 -5.54
N VAL A 39 -2.19 -3.31 -6.16
CA VAL A 39 -3.54 -3.10 -5.67
C VAL A 39 -4.50 -3.44 -6.80
N THR A 40 -5.50 -4.26 -6.48
CA THR A 40 -6.61 -4.58 -7.36
C THR A 40 -7.90 -4.43 -6.59
N GLY A 41 -9.01 -4.26 -7.29
CA GLY A 41 -10.31 -4.16 -6.66
C GLY A 41 -11.36 -3.72 -7.65
N SER A 42 -12.60 -3.84 -7.22
CA SER A 42 -13.77 -3.48 -8.01
C SER A 42 -14.86 -2.91 -7.11
N ALA A 43 -15.79 -2.18 -7.72
CA ALA A 43 -17.01 -1.71 -7.10
C ALA A 43 -18.20 -1.94 -8.04
N ASP A 44 -19.25 -2.54 -7.51
CA ASP A 44 -20.55 -2.68 -8.14
C ASP A 44 -21.47 -1.62 -7.52
N ILE A 45 -21.75 -0.57 -8.27
CA ILE A 45 -22.60 0.54 -7.82
C ILE A 45 -24.01 0.31 -8.35
N ALA A 46 -24.97 0.14 -7.45
CA ALA A 46 -26.39 -0.01 -7.75
C ALA A 46 -27.11 1.35 -7.73
N GLU A 47 -28.34 1.38 -8.23
CA GLU A 47 -29.19 2.59 -8.14
C GLU A 47 -29.49 2.95 -6.68
N ASP A 48 -29.76 1.95 -5.85
CA ASP A 48 -29.76 2.09 -4.40
C ASP A 48 -28.34 1.82 -3.88
N LEU A 49 -27.70 2.83 -3.30
CA LEU A 49 -26.34 2.71 -2.79
C LEU A 49 -26.20 1.65 -1.68
N SER A 50 -27.30 1.32 -0.98
CA SER A 50 -27.28 0.27 0.03
C SER A 50 -27.10 -1.15 -0.52
N ASP A 51 -27.40 -1.36 -1.81
CA ASP A 51 -27.14 -2.61 -2.54
C ASP A 51 -25.76 -2.63 -3.21
N SER A 52 -24.99 -1.53 -3.10
CA SER A 52 -23.67 -1.41 -3.72
C SER A 52 -22.60 -2.15 -2.94
N THR A 53 -21.61 -2.69 -3.64
CA THR A 53 -20.48 -3.41 -3.04
C THR A 53 -19.14 -2.94 -3.59
N ALA A 54 -18.09 -3.10 -2.80
CA ALA A 54 -16.73 -2.80 -3.19
C ALA A 54 -15.77 -3.80 -2.53
N THR A 55 -14.78 -4.25 -3.29
CA THR A 55 -13.72 -5.13 -2.81
C THR A 55 -12.36 -4.61 -3.22
N VAL A 56 -11.38 -4.73 -2.33
CA VAL A 56 -9.99 -4.36 -2.61
C VAL A 56 -9.07 -5.46 -2.10
N VAL A 57 -8.08 -5.82 -2.91
CA VAL A 57 -7.02 -6.78 -2.58
C VAL A 57 -5.67 -6.10 -2.81
N ILE A 58 -4.82 -6.14 -1.79
CA ILE A 58 -3.51 -5.52 -1.79
C ILE A 58 -2.47 -6.61 -1.54
N LYS A 59 -1.45 -6.73 -2.39
CA LYS A 59 -0.34 -7.65 -2.13
C LYS A 59 0.60 -7.05 -1.12
N THR A 60 0.77 -7.69 0.04
CA THR A 60 1.58 -7.17 1.15
C THR A 60 3.06 -7.03 0.78
N ALA A 61 3.57 -7.91 -0.09
CA ALA A 61 4.93 -7.84 -0.61
C ALA A 61 5.22 -6.54 -1.40
N SER A 62 4.20 -5.88 -1.95
CA SER A 62 4.33 -4.65 -2.75
C SER A 62 4.55 -3.38 -1.93
N VAL A 63 4.69 -3.50 -0.61
CA VAL A 63 4.99 -2.36 0.26
C VAL A 63 6.28 -1.67 -0.16
N ASP A 64 6.22 -0.35 -0.28
CA ASP A 64 7.35 0.51 -0.65
C ASP A 64 7.34 1.78 0.21
N THR A 65 8.43 1.98 0.95
CA THR A 65 8.67 3.18 1.74
C THR A 65 9.93 3.93 1.28
N ARG A 66 10.44 3.59 0.09
CA ARG A 66 11.71 4.07 -0.50
C ARG A 66 12.94 3.70 0.33
N SER A 67 12.89 2.57 1.05
CA SER A 67 13.99 2.08 1.87
C SER A 67 13.94 0.57 1.92
N THR A 68 14.80 -0.07 1.12
CA THR A 68 14.86 -1.53 0.98
C THR A 68 14.91 -2.26 2.31
N ASP A 69 15.74 -1.79 3.26
CA ASP A 69 15.85 -2.41 4.59
C ASP A 69 14.55 -2.35 5.38
N ARG A 70 13.86 -1.20 5.34
CA ARG A 70 12.58 -1.05 6.03
C ARG A 70 11.48 -1.85 5.34
N ASP A 71 11.47 -1.88 4.02
CA ASP A 71 10.49 -2.64 3.26
C ASP A 71 10.66 -4.16 3.52
N ASN A 72 11.90 -4.64 3.59
CA ASN A 72 12.19 -6.02 4.00
C ASN A 72 11.72 -6.31 5.43
N HIS A 73 11.89 -5.37 6.35
CA HIS A 73 11.39 -5.53 7.72
C HIS A 73 9.86 -5.50 7.79
N LEU A 74 9.19 -4.63 7.04
CA LEU A 74 7.73 -4.60 6.96
C LEU A 74 7.17 -5.91 6.40
N ARG A 75 7.91 -6.59 5.52
CA ARG A 75 7.51 -7.89 4.96
C ARG A 75 7.69 -9.06 5.95
N SER A 76 8.47 -8.88 7.02
CA SER A 76 8.78 -9.96 7.97
C SER A 76 7.61 -10.30 8.91
N ALA A 77 7.79 -11.37 9.68
CA ALA A 77 6.83 -11.84 10.70
C ALA A 77 6.50 -10.81 11.79
N ASP A 78 7.35 -9.80 11.98
CA ASP A 78 7.13 -8.73 12.96
C ASP A 78 6.06 -7.73 12.53
N PHE A 79 5.75 -7.70 11.23
CA PHE A 79 4.79 -6.78 10.60
C PHE A 79 3.75 -7.52 9.78
N PHE A 80 3.88 -7.55 8.45
CA PHE A 80 2.86 -8.12 7.57
C PHE A 80 2.95 -9.63 7.43
N ASP A 81 4.12 -10.22 7.69
CA ASP A 81 4.35 -11.66 7.58
C ASP A 81 3.89 -12.19 6.21
N VAL A 82 4.51 -11.66 5.14
CA VAL A 82 3.97 -11.79 3.75
C VAL A 82 3.95 -13.22 3.24
N GLU A 83 4.79 -14.09 3.79
CA GLU A 83 4.81 -15.52 3.47
C GLU A 83 3.56 -16.23 3.99
N THR A 84 3.05 -15.80 5.15
CA THR A 84 1.83 -16.36 5.77
C THR A 84 0.58 -15.62 5.31
N TYR A 85 0.68 -14.30 5.16
CA TYR A 85 -0.43 -13.40 4.81
C TYR A 85 -0.05 -12.54 3.60
N PRO A 86 -0.13 -13.10 2.37
CA PRO A 86 0.29 -12.41 1.15
C PRO A 86 -0.64 -11.26 0.75
N GLU A 87 -1.83 -11.16 1.37
CA GLU A 87 -2.87 -10.21 1.00
C GLU A 87 -3.42 -9.45 2.21
N ILE A 88 -3.69 -8.17 2.00
CA ILE A 88 -4.65 -7.39 2.78
C ILE A 88 -5.94 -7.33 1.95
N ARG A 89 -7.09 -7.52 2.59
CA ARG A 89 -8.38 -7.55 1.92
C ARG A 89 -9.37 -6.60 2.60
N PHE A 90 -10.08 -5.84 1.79
CA PHE A 90 -11.22 -5.03 2.21
C PHE A 90 -12.47 -5.49 1.46
N VAL A 91 -13.58 -5.66 2.18
CA VAL A 91 -14.89 -5.96 1.61
C VAL A 91 -15.91 -5.01 2.23
N SER A 92 -16.61 -4.23 1.42
CA SER A 92 -17.63 -3.31 1.92
C SER A 92 -18.84 -4.05 2.47
N SER A 93 -19.49 -3.42 3.45
CA SER A 93 -20.79 -3.80 3.98
C SER A 93 -21.84 -2.70 3.84
N ALA A 94 -21.41 -1.45 3.61
CA ALA A 94 -22.30 -0.33 3.29
C ALA A 94 -21.54 0.76 2.52
N ILE A 95 -22.25 1.42 1.61
CA ILE A 95 -21.79 2.63 0.91
C ILE A 95 -22.88 3.68 1.09
N ASP A 96 -22.55 4.77 1.78
CA ASP A 96 -23.49 5.85 2.06
C ASP A 96 -23.00 7.15 1.41
N GLU A 97 -23.86 7.86 0.69
CA GLU A 97 -23.62 9.25 0.31
C GLU A 97 -24.04 10.16 1.47
N VAL A 98 -23.09 10.91 2.03
CA VAL A 98 -23.31 11.78 3.20
C VAL A 98 -23.45 13.26 2.83
N ASP A 99 -22.94 13.64 1.67
CA ASP A 99 -23.12 14.92 1.01
C ASP A 99 -22.89 14.71 -0.50
N GLU A 100 -23.23 15.68 -1.34
CA GLU A 100 -23.04 15.59 -2.79
C GLU A 100 -21.59 15.20 -3.14
N GLY A 101 -21.41 14.02 -3.74
CA GLY A 101 -20.08 13.52 -4.12
C GLY A 101 -19.20 13.07 -2.94
N SER A 102 -19.71 13.06 -1.71
CA SER A 102 -19.01 12.61 -0.51
C SER A 102 -19.61 11.32 0.02
N TYR A 103 -18.78 10.29 0.11
CA TYR A 103 -19.19 8.94 0.47
C TYR A 103 -18.50 8.44 1.73
N ILE A 104 -19.20 7.61 2.50
CA ILE A 104 -18.61 6.78 3.55
C ILE A 104 -18.73 5.32 3.13
N VAL A 105 -17.60 4.69 2.83
CA VAL A 105 -17.54 3.26 2.52
C VAL A 105 -17.18 2.51 3.80
N THR A 106 -18.15 1.79 4.38
CA THR A 106 -17.92 0.95 5.56
C THR A 106 -17.70 -0.49 5.12
N GLY A 107 -16.72 -1.16 5.72
CA GLY A 107 -16.40 -2.53 5.38
C GLY A 107 -15.38 -3.18 6.31
N ASP A 108 -15.18 -4.47 6.09
CA ASP A 108 -14.28 -5.30 6.87
C ASP A 108 -12.89 -5.30 6.24
N LEU A 109 -11.93 -4.73 6.99
CA LEU A 109 -10.52 -4.72 6.65
C LEU A 109 -9.80 -5.86 7.38
N THR A 110 -9.26 -6.78 6.60
CA THR A 110 -8.48 -7.91 7.08
C THR A 110 -7.00 -7.68 6.81
N ILE A 111 -6.22 -7.67 7.88
CA ILE A 111 -4.75 -7.60 7.85
C ILE A 111 -4.26 -8.76 8.70
N ARG A 112 -3.45 -9.64 8.10
CA ARG A 112 -3.06 -10.92 8.68
C ARG A 112 -4.29 -11.79 9.00
N ASP A 113 -4.38 -12.30 10.22
CA ASP A 113 -5.46 -13.12 10.76
C ASP A 113 -6.56 -12.30 11.47
N MET A 114 -6.45 -10.96 11.46
CA MET A 114 -7.39 -10.08 12.14
C MET A 114 -8.25 -9.30 11.15
N THR A 115 -9.57 -9.26 11.43
CA THR A 115 -10.55 -8.47 10.68
C THR A 115 -11.16 -7.42 11.58
N LYS A 116 -11.25 -6.18 11.10
CA LYS A 116 -11.90 -5.06 11.78
C LYS A 116 -12.73 -4.25 10.80
N THR A 117 -13.92 -3.84 11.23
CA THR A 117 -14.74 -2.93 10.46
C THR A 117 -14.15 -1.52 10.50
N VAL A 118 -13.99 -0.91 9.33
CA VAL A 118 -13.50 0.46 9.15
C VAL A 118 -14.47 1.22 8.23
N SER A 119 -14.61 2.52 8.46
CA SER A 119 -15.37 3.40 7.56
C SER A 119 -14.39 4.32 6.84
N ILE A 120 -14.46 4.43 5.53
CA ILE A 120 -13.49 5.18 4.74
C ILE A 120 -14.25 6.34 4.11
N PRO A 121 -13.98 7.59 4.53
CA PRO A 121 -14.52 8.74 3.83
C PRO A 121 -13.79 8.90 2.49
N LEU A 122 -14.57 8.99 1.42
CA LEU A 122 -14.10 9.20 0.05
C LEU A 122 -14.86 10.37 -0.57
N GLU A 123 -14.16 11.20 -1.31
CA GLU A 123 -14.71 12.29 -2.11
C GLU A 123 -14.55 11.92 -3.59
N LEU A 124 -15.63 12.02 -4.35
CA LEU A 124 -15.61 11.89 -5.80
C LEU A 124 -15.10 13.20 -6.40
N ILE A 125 -13.88 13.15 -6.94
CA ILE A 125 -13.23 14.30 -7.55
C ILE A 125 -13.81 14.61 -8.93
N GLY A 126 -14.25 13.58 -9.65
CA GLY A 126 -14.90 13.77 -10.94
C GLY A 126 -15.09 12.47 -11.71
N ILE A 127 -15.90 12.57 -12.77
CA ILE A 127 -16.16 11.50 -13.73
C ILE A 127 -15.90 12.05 -15.12
N GLU A 128 -15.13 11.35 -15.94
CA GLU A 128 -14.79 11.79 -17.30
C GLU A 128 -14.52 10.62 -18.24
N SER A 129 -14.79 10.80 -19.53
CA SER A 129 -14.38 9.84 -20.56
C SER A 129 -12.94 10.08 -20.97
N ASP A 130 -12.11 9.04 -20.95
CA ASP A 130 -10.73 9.13 -21.40
C ASP A 130 -10.62 9.12 -22.95
N PRO A 131 -9.46 9.48 -23.53
CA PRO A 131 -9.26 9.45 -24.99
C PRO A 131 -9.40 8.07 -25.64
N PHE A 132 -9.46 7.00 -24.85
CA PHE A 132 -9.64 5.62 -25.30
C PHE A 132 -11.11 5.17 -25.19
N GLY A 133 -12.01 6.05 -24.77
CA GLY A 133 -13.44 5.79 -24.66
C GLY A 133 -13.88 5.14 -23.35
N ASN A 134 -12.97 4.99 -22.37
CA ASN A 134 -13.35 4.46 -21.06
C ASN A 134 -13.92 5.56 -20.18
N LEU A 135 -15.03 5.28 -19.50
CA LEU A 135 -15.53 6.17 -18.44
C LEU A 135 -14.72 5.95 -17.16
N ARG A 136 -14.18 7.03 -16.60
CA ARG A 136 -13.35 7.01 -15.39
C ARG A 136 -13.96 7.80 -14.26
N ALA A 137 -13.75 7.32 -13.04
CA ALA A 137 -14.11 8.02 -11.82
C ALA A 137 -12.87 8.17 -10.93
N GLY A 138 -12.61 9.39 -10.45
CA GLY A 138 -11.54 9.68 -9.50
C GLY A 138 -12.09 9.85 -8.10
N LEU A 139 -11.54 9.13 -7.11
CA LEU A 139 -11.88 9.30 -5.70
C LEU A 139 -10.64 9.58 -4.86
N GLU A 140 -10.78 10.37 -3.81
CA GLU A 140 -9.74 10.55 -2.82
C GLU A 140 -10.26 10.49 -1.39
N GLY A 141 -9.37 10.24 -0.43
CA GLY A 141 -9.77 10.26 0.97
C GLY A 141 -8.65 9.98 1.94
N THR A 142 -8.95 10.12 3.23
CA THR A 142 -8.02 9.74 4.29
C THR A 142 -8.73 9.09 5.46
N ARG A 143 -8.07 8.11 6.08
CA ARG A 143 -8.61 7.45 7.29
C ARG A 143 -7.50 7.19 8.29
N ARG A 144 -7.72 7.52 9.55
CA ARG A 144 -6.80 7.12 10.63
C ARG A 144 -7.20 5.78 11.22
N ILE A 145 -6.20 4.94 11.46
CA ILE A 145 -6.34 3.63 12.11
C ILE A 145 -5.25 3.43 13.17
N ASP A 146 -5.42 2.48 14.08
CA ASP A 146 -4.38 2.01 15.00
C ASP A 146 -3.92 0.62 14.56
N ARG A 147 -2.63 0.44 14.22
CA ARG A 147 -2.10 -0.86 13.75
C ARG A 147 -2.21 -1.97 14.78
N LYS A 148 -2.32 -1.64 16.07
CA LYS A 148 -2.44 -2.65 17.12
C LYS A 148 -3.79 -3.36 17.06
N ASP A 149 -4.80 -2.76 16.43
CA ASP A 149 -6.10 -3.41 16.23
C ASP A 149 -5.99 -4.67 15.34
N TRP A 150 -4.90 -4.78 14.56
CA TRP A 150 -4.56 -5.95 13.74
C TRP A 150 -3.31 -6.70 14.23
N GLY A 151 -2.96 -6.54 15.51
CA GLY A 151 -1.86 -7.30 16.13
C GLY A 151 -0.46 -6.89 15.67
N VAL A 152 -0.33 -5.82 14.87
CA VAL A 152 0.97 -5.28 14.46
C VAL A 152 1.52 -4.40 15.57
N THR A 153 2.16 -5.01 16.57
CA THR A 153 2.57 -4.33 17.82
C THR A 153 4.07 -4.03 17.92
N TRP A 154 4.88 -4.41 16.92
CA TRP A 154 6.33 -4.20 16.95
C TRP A 154 6.69 -2.74 17.30
N ASN A 155 7.66 -2.53 18.20
CA ASN A 155 8.18 -1.20 18.46
C ASN A 155 9.54 -1.26 19.15
N THR A 156 10.28 -0.15 19.07
CA THR A 156 11.51 0.06 19.82
C THR A 156 11.30 1.23 20.78
N LYS A 157 11.68 1.03 22.04
CA LYS A 157 11.67 2.10 23.05
C LYS A 157 12.80 3.08 22.78
N LEU A 158 12.52 4.36 22.95
CA LEU A 158 13.52 5.43 22.85
C LEU A 158 13.97 5.85 24.25
N ASP A 159 15.24 6.23 24.39
CA ASP A 159 15.82 6.73 25.65
C ASP A 159 15.09 7.99 26.17
N SER A 160 14.45 8.73 25.26
CA SER A 160 13.63 9.91 25.57
C SER A 160 12.25 9.61 26.18
N GLY A 161 11.92 8.34 26.43
CA GLY A 161 10.65 7.94 27.05
C GLY A 161 9.47 7.78 26.08
N GLY A 162 9.75 7.58 24.79
CA GLY A 162 8.75 7.37 23.74
C GLY A 162 8.95 6.08 22.95
N VAL A 163 8.23 5.97 21.83
CA VAL A 163 8.33 4.85 20.90
C VAL A 163 8.85 5.30 19.54
N LEU A 164 9.56 4.39 18.85
CA LEU A 164 10.14 4.68 17.54
C LEU A 164 9.07 4.87 16.45
N VAL A 165 7.99 4.09 16.49
CA VAL A 165 6.90 4.16 15.49
C VAL A 165 5.58 4.42 16.19
N SER A 166 4.83 5.40 15.70
CA SER A 166 3.48 5.69 16.18
C SER A 166 2.53 4.54 15.88
N ASP A 167 1.67 4.23 16.85
CA ASP A 167 0.61 3.22 16.69
C ASP A 167 -0.48 3.70 15.72
N LYS A 168 -0.74 5.00 15.68
CA LYS A 168 -1.69 5.60 14.73
C LYS A 168 -1.03 5.79 13.37
N LEU A 169 -1.72 5.35 12.33
CA LEU A 169 -1.39 5.58 10.92
C LEU A 169 -2.49 6.39 10.26
N THR A 170 -2.11 7.17 9.25
CA THR A 170 -3.04 7.78 8.30
C THR A 170 -2.96 6.97 7.02
N LEU A 171 -4.08 6.40 6.59
CA LEU A 171 -4.28 5.86 5.25
C LEU A 171 -4.65 7.00 4.31
N GLU A 172 -4.10 6.96 3.11
CA GLU A 172 -4.28 7.94 2.06
C GLU A 172 -4.79 7.19 0.83
N PHE A 173 -5.93 7.59 0.28
CA PHE A 173 -6.57 6.97 -0.87
C PHE A 173 -6.57 7.97 -2.01
N GLU A 174 -6.00 7.58 -3.14
CA GLU A 174 -6.07 8.29 -4.42
C GLU A 174 -6.43 7.21 -5.44
N LEU A 175 -7.69 7.16 -5.88
CA LEU A 175 -8.23 6.05 -6.66
C LEU A 175 -8.70 6.54 -8.02
N SER A 176 -8.37 5.77 -9.05
CA SER A 176 -8.92 5.92 -10.40
C SER A 176 -9.59 4.61 -10.76
N LEU A 177 -10.89 4.67 -11.09
CA LEU A 177 -11.66 3.51 -11.48
C LEU A 177 -12.08 3.64 -12.94
N ILE A 178 -12.16 2.51 -13.63
CA ILE A 178 -12.63 2.39 -15.02
C ILE A 178 -13.93 1.61 -15.01
N LYS A 179 -15.00 2.19 -15.57
CA LYS A 179 -16.27 1.50 -15.76
C LYS A 179 -16.09 0.36 -16.75
N LYS A 180 -16.59 -0.83 -16.38
CA LYS A 180 -16.75 -1.93 -17.33
C LYS A 180 -18.13 -1.82 -17.94
N VAL A 181 -18.15 -1.82 -19.26
CA VAL A 181 -19.39 -2.00 -20.00
C VAL A 181 -19.62 -3.50 -20.07
N ASP A 182 -20.69 -3.98 -19.44
CA ASP A 182 -21.12 -5.35 -19.62
C ASP A 182 -21.25 -5.61 -21.12
N SER A 183 -20.55 -6.62 -21.62
CA SER A 183 -20.46 -6.94 -23.05
C SER A 183 -21.77 -7.38 -23.70
N GLU A 184 -22.91 -7.13 -23.04
CA GLU A 184 -24.26 -7.39 -23.55
C GLU A 184 -24.84 -6.19 -24.32
N ASP A 185 -24.27 -4.99 -24.17
CA ASP A 185 -24.63 -3.79 -24.95
C ASP A 185 -23.59 -3.42 -26.02
N ALA A 186 -22.68 -4.36 -26.32
CA ALA A 186 -21.86 -4.30 -27.52
C ALA A 186 -22.75 -4.61 -28.73
N ALA A 187 -23.45 -3.58 -29.23
CA ALA A 187 -24.16 -3.64 -30.51
C ALA A 187 -23.24 -4.28 -31.58
N PRO A 188 -23.74 -5.23 -32.40
CA PRO A 188 -22.91 -5.90 -33.38
C PRO A 188 -22.39 -4.85 -34.36
N ALA A 189 -21.06 -4.75 -34.45
CA ALA A 189 -20.40 -4.03 -35.52
C ALA A 189 -20.97 -4.55 -36.85
N GLU A 190 -21.73 -3.67 -37.51
CA GLU A 190 -22.42 -3.96 -38.75
C GLU A 190 -21.39 -4.40 -39.78
N SER A 191 -21.58 -5.63 -40.25
CA SER A 191 -20.78 -6.25 -41.29
C SER A 191 -21.01 -5.50 -42.61
N ALA A 192 -19.99 -4.82 -43.12
CA ALA A 192 -19.91 -4.47 -44.52
C ALA A 192 -19.11 -5.56 -45.24
N GLU A 193 -19.80 -6.50 -45.86
CA GLU A 193 -19.24 -7.42 -46.85
C GLU A 193 -19.72 -7.04 -48.27
N THR A 194 -18.90 -7.42 -49.26
CA THR A 194 -19.07 -7.47 -50.72
C THR A 194 -18.28 -6.39 -51.48
N THR A 195 -17.36 -6.69 -52.41
CA THR A 195 -17.21 -7.85 -53.30
C THR A 195 -15.74 -8.08 -53.68
N ALA A 196 -15.37 -9.36 -53.79
CA ALA A 196 -14.09 -9.90 -54.23
C ALA A 196 -13.81 -9.78 -55.74
N GLN A 197 -12.53 -9.78 -56.10
CA GLN A 197 -11.94 -10.37 -57.33
C GLN A 197 -10.45 -10.61 -57.00
N ASP A 198 -10.06 -11.83 -56.66
CA ASP A 198 -9.58 -12.90 -57.57
C ASP A 198 -8.13 -12.66 -58.03
N GLU A 199 -7.16 -13.30 -57.35
CA GLU A 199 -6.10 -14.11 -57.97
C GLU A 199 -5.20 -14.75 -56.89
N ALA A 200 -5.05 -16.07 -56.94
CA ALA A 200 -4.02 -16.87 -56.28
C ALA A 200 -3.27 -17.64 -57.41
N PRO A 201 -2.01 -18.12 -57.25
CA PRO A 201 -1.50 -18.71 -56.01
C PRO A 201 -0.01 -18.47 -55.68
N THR A 202 0.30 -18.86 -54.43
CA THR A 202 1.60 -19.10 -53.79
C THR A 202 2.56 -19.96 -54.63
N PRO A 203 3.90 -19.83 -54.40
CA PRO A 203 4.59 -20.97 -53.81
C PRO A 203 5.48 -20.64 -52.59
N GLU A 204 5.64 -21.71 -51.80
CA GLU A 204 6.33 -22.03 -50.53
C GLU A 204 7.50 -21.19 -49.96
N PRO A 205 7.73 -21.25 -48.63
CA PRO A 205 8.87 -20.62 -47.95
C PRO A 205 10.11 -21.52 -47.89
N GLU A 206 11.28 -20.96 -48.24
CA GLU A 206 12.60 -21.56 -47.97
C GLU A 206 13.04 -21.32 -46.50
N PRO A 207 13.74 -22.27 -45.85
CA PRO A 207 14.19 -22.13 -44.47
C PRO A 207 15.54 -21.44 -44.39
N VAL A 208 15.66 -20.39 -43.57
CA VAL A 208 16.96 -19.76 -43.25
C VAL A 208 17.09 -19.55 -41.74
N THR A 209 17.70 -20.57 -41.13
CA THR A 209 18.81 -20.52 -40.19
C THR A 209 18.89 -19.37 -39.17
N GLU A 210 18.61 -19.78 -37.92
CA GLU A 210 19.23 -19.37 -36.65
C GLU A 210 20.53 -18.55 -36.75
N ALA A 211 20.51 -17.34 -36.18
CA ALA A 211 21.69 -16.69 -35.61
C ALA A 211 21.25 -15.63 -34.58
N ALA A 212 21.34 -15.99 -33.30
CA ALA A 212 21.51 -15.00 -32.22
C ALA A 212 22.84 -14.25 -32.42
N PRO A 213 22.94 -13.00 -31.97
CA PRO A 213 23.95 -12.81 -30.93
C PRO A 213 23.62 -11.79 -29.84
N ALA A 214 24.31 -12.04 -28.71
CA ALA A 214 24.87 -11.09 -27.76
C ALA A 214 23.92 -10.37 -26.79
N THR A 215 23.74 -11.02 -25.65
CA THR A 215 23.63 -10.39 -24.34
C THR A 215 24.80 -9.42 -24.12
N GLU A 216 24.54 -8.11 -24.15
CA GLU A 216 25.48 -7.14 -23.59
C GLU A 216 25.43 -7.23 -22.06
N ALA A 217 26.47 -7.84 -21.49
CA ALA A 217 26.73 -7.82 -20.07
C ALA A 217 27.23 -6.42 -19.66
N PHE A 218 26.44 -5.72 -18.85
CA PHE A 218 26.89 -4.53 -18.13
C PHE A 218 28.10 -4.88 -17.24
N PRO A 219 29.16 -4.05 -17.18
CA PRO A 219 30.26 -4.28 -16.27
C PRO A 219 29.78 -4.12 -14.81
N PRO A 220 30.27 -4.94 -13.86
CA PRO A 220 29.96 -4.76 -12.46
C PRO A 220 30.55 -3.43 -11.93
N PRO A 221 29.89 -2.77 -10.98
CA PRO A 221 30.44 -1.57 -10.35
C PRO A 221 31.75 -1.89 -9.61
N PRO A 222 32.67 -0.93 -9.47
CA PRO A 222 33.95 -1.17 -8.82
C PRO A 222 33.76 -1.55 -7.35
N LEU A 223 34.52 -2.56 -6.91
CA LEU A 223 34.62 -2.96 -5.51
C LEU A 223 35.13 -1.80 -4.67
N VAL A 224 34.26 -1.23 -3.82
CA VAL A 224 34.66 -0.29 -2.78
C VAL A 224 35.39 -1.10 -1.71
N LYS A 225 36.71 -0.88 -1.58
CA LYS A 225 37.49 -1.46 -0.49
C LYS A 225 36.88 -1.03 0.86
N PRO A 226 36.79 -1.90 1.87
CA PRO A 226 36.39 -1.49 3.20
C PRO A 226 37.32 -0.37 3.68
N ALA A 227 36.74 0.73 4.14
CA ALA A 227 37.48 1.77 4.84
C ALA A 227 38.15 1.14 6.06
N GLU A 228 39.47 1.26 6.12
CA GLU A 228 40.29 0.96 7.28
C GLU A 228 39.74 1.75 8.48
N GLN A 229 39.12 1.04 9.43
CA GLN A 229 38.77 1.62 10.72
C GLN A 229 40.08 1.92 11.46
N SER A 230 40.44 3.19 11.50
CA SER A 230 41.41 3.71 12.47
C SER A 230 40.98 3.29 13.87
N ALA A 231 41.81 2.45 14.49
CA ALA A 231 41.66 2.02 15.87
C ALA A 231 41.62 3.25 16.79
N GLU A 232 40.45 3.52 17.36
CA GLU A 232 40.29 4.49 18.43
C GLU A 232 40.84 3.89 19.72
N LYS A 233 41.81 4.59 20.31
CA LYS A 233 42.54 4.25 21.53
C LYS A 233 41.57 4.08 22.71
N PRO A 234 41.70 3.05 23.58
CA PRO A 234 40.81 2.90 24.74
C PRO A 234 40.95 4.08 25.70
N ALA A 235 39.80 4.61 26.13
CA ALA A 235 39.70 5.59 27.18
C ALA A 235 40.16 5.00 28.54
N GLU A 236 40.97 5.78 29.24
CA GLU A 236 41.52 5.51 30.56
C GLU A 236 40.41 5.46 31.63
N PRO A 237 40.42 4.51 32.58
CA PRO A 237 39.36 4.43 33.60
C PRO A 237 39.50 5.57 34.63
N LYS A 238 38.37 6.22 34.94
CA LYS A 238 38.25 7.20 36.04
C LYS A 238 38.64 6.57 37.39
N PRO A 239 39.37 7.27 38.27
CA PRO A 239 39.69 6.75 39.60
C PRO A 239 38.44 6.72 40.50
N GLU A 240 38.22 5.56 41.12
CA GLU A 240 37.25 5.35 42.20
C GLU A 240 37.59 6.22 43.42
N SER A 241 36.57 6.85 44.01
CA SER A 241 36.69 7.58 45.26
C SER A 241 36.71 6.60 46.43
N PRO A 242 37.65 6.71 47.40
CA PRO A 242 37.71 5.77 48.52
C PRO A 242 36.57 6.03 49.52
N SER A 243 35.83 4.95 49.79
CA SER A 243 34.94 4.75 50.93
C SER A 243 35.69 5.02 52.24
N SER A 244 35.27 6.06 52.96
CA SER A 244 35.70 6.33 54.33
C SER A 244 34.69 5.69 55.29
N GLY A 245 35.04 4.52 55.79
CA GLY A 245 34.47 4.00 57.02
C GLY A 245 35.08 4.69 58.23
N LYS A 246 34.24 5.17 59.14
CA LYS A 246 34.59 5.36 60.56
C LYS A 246 33.46 4.83 61.43
N PRO A 247 33.72 3.89 62.35
CA PRO A 247 32.79 3.53 63.41
C PRO A 247 33.08 4.30 64.72
N LEU A 248 32.20 4.06 65.70
CA LEU A 248 32.21 4.43 67.13
C LEU A 248 31.46 5.72 67.55
N GLY A 249 30.46 5.50 68.42
CA GLY A 249 29.85 6.53 69.25
C GLY A 249 28.63 6.02 70.02
N LYS A 250 28.87 5.36 71.15
CA LYS A 250 27.88 4.87 72.14
C LYS A 250 27.19 6.02 72.91
N LEU A 251 26.03 5.68 73.49
CA LEU A 251 25.39 6.25 74.70
C LEU A 251 24.81 7.68 74.62
N PHE A 252 23.49 7.81 74.78
CA PHE A 252 22.82 8.31 76.01
C PHE A 252 21.30 8.39 75.77
N GLY A 253 20.51 7.80 76.67
CA GLY A 253 19.08 8.07 76.74
C GLY A 253 18.80 9.31 77.59
N LEU A 254 17.61 9.90 77.42
CA LEU A 254 16.76 10.37 78.53
C LEU A 254 15.40 10.88 78.01
N ARG A 255 14.35 10.37 78.67
CA ARG A 255 12.98 10.88 78.84
C ARG A 255 12.01 10.84 77.66
#